data_AF-A0A1Q9UTP7-F1
#
_entry.id   AF-A0A1Q9UTP7-F1
#
_cell.length_a   1.000
_cell.length_b   1.000
_cell.length_c   1.000
_cell.angle_alpha   90.00
_cell.angle_beta   90.00
_cell.angle_gamma   90.00
#
_symmetry.space_group_name_H-M   'P 1'
#
loop_
_entity.id
_entity.type
_entity.pdbx_description
1 polymer ?
#
loop_
_entity_poly.entity_id
_entity_poly.type
_entity_poly.pdbx_seq_one_letter_code
_entity_poly.pdbx_strand_id
1 'polypeptide(L)'
;MTGDGEDAVALADFLSATQGLHADIAVPTADARAVIEGYHELVDEGVLADPPAAYLREWLQHVQAQGGDPVALTQQEGVDDRTFDLLEELEVMRDPDGRAYFLITAEHGEDARRIAELTELLAGGEPSSNAWRRDANSWTFDTWFGDGDIDLVLDDGAALAATPHGIFMAVGEDRLMPSTTDLFAYEGGTMWGEIFMVNDESSDPAARLRDMVENDTKDPPDSIHPLWRVLRHEEVHAQQWARYGYSGFTARYLWHNPLDPCGHPMEEEAGFEDGGYFQCVD
;
A
#
# COMPACT_ATOMS: atom_id res chain seq x y z
N MET A 1 3.61 -1.73 -44.90
CA MET A 1 2.38 -0.97 -44.58
C MET A 1 2.85 0.33 -43.98
N THR A 2 2.65 1.41 -44.72
CA THR A 2 3.10 2.76 -44.39
C THR A 2 2.10 3.36 -43.41
N GLY A 3 2.46 3.45 -42.13
CA GLY A 3 1.69 4.23 -41.16
C GLY A 3 1.73 5.68 -41.60
N ASP A 4 0.55 6.31 -41.66
CA ASP A 4 0.41 7.69 -42.09
C ASP A 4 1.19 8.61 -41.15
N GLY A 5 1.77 9.67 -41.70
CA GLY A 5 2.68 10.57 -40.98
C GLY A 5 2.06 11.24 -39.75
N GLU A 6 0.73 11.20 -39.59
CA GLU A 6 0.02 11.70 -38.41
C GLU A 6 0.20 10.76 -37.19
N ASP A 7 0.16 9.44 -37.38
CA ASP A 7 0.38 8.46 -36.29
C ASP A 7 1.83 8.51 -35.78
N ALA A 8 2.78 8.72 -36.70
CA ALA A 8 4.18 8.87 -36.36
C ALA A 8 4.48 10.19 -35.62
N VAL A 9 3.73 11.26 -35.91
CA VAL A 9 3.85 12.56 -35.24
C VAL A 9 3.16 12.54 -33.88
N ALA A 10 1.99 11.93 -33.75
CA ALA A 10 1.32 11.74 -32.45
C ALA A 10 2.16 10.88 -31.49
N LEU A 11 2.79 9.81 -32.01
CA LEU A 11 3.73 8.99 -31.24
C LEU A 11 5.00 9.76 -30.86
N ALA A 12 5.52 10.62 -31.75
CA ALA A 12 6.70 11.44 -31.47
C ALA A 12 6.42 12.55 -30.45
N ASP A 13 5.24 13.19 -30.50
CA ASP A 13 4.83 14.20 -29.51
C ASP A 13 4.56 13.56 -28.14
N PHE A 14 3.96 12.36 -28.12
CA PHE A 14 3.81 11.55 -26.90
C PHE A 14 5.17 11.18 -26.29
N LEU A 15 6.12 10.67 -27.10
CA LEU A 15 7.47 10.36 -26.64
C LEU A 15 8.28 11.61 -26.24
N SER A 16 8.03 12.76 -26.87
CA SER A 16 8.67 14.03 -26.51
C SER A 16 8.16 14.57 -25.17
N ALA A 17 6.89 14.31 -24.83
CA ALA A 17 6.32 14.57 -23.50
C ALA A 17 6.85 13.62 -22.41
N THR A 18 7.58 12.56 -22.79
CA THR A 18 8.23 11.60 -21.88
C THR A 18 9.73 11.85 -21.64
N GLN A 19 10.23 13.08 -21.87
CA GLN A 19 11.63 13.44 -21.56
C GLN A 19 11.95 13.17 -20.07
N GLY A 20 12.58 12.02 -19.81
CA GLY A 20 12.91 11.51 -18.48
C GLY A 20 12.89 9.98 -18.38
N LEU A 21 12.21 9.28 -19.29
CA LEU A 21 12.16 7.81 -19.30
C LEU A 21 13.39 7.18 -19.96
N HIS A 22 13.94 6.16 -19.30
CA HIS A 22 15.14 5.40 -19.72
C HIS A 22 14.96 4.83 -21.14
N ALA A 23 16.04 4.83 -21.92
CA ALA A 23 16.05 4.59 -23.37
C ALA A 23 15.60 3.18 -23.86
N ASP A 24 15.18 2.28 -22.96
CA ASP A 24 14.91 0.88 -23.29
C ASP A 24 13.44 0.58 -23.62
N ILE A 25 12.55 1.59 -23.57
CA ILE A 25 11.11 1.45 -23.89
C ILE A 25 10.82 1.76 -25.40
N ALA A 26 11.87 1.83 -26.23
CA ALA A 26 11.75 2.23 -27.63
C ALA A 26 11.40 1.08 -28.61
N VAL A 27 10.52 0.15 -28.23
CA VAL A 27 9.85 -0.75 -29.18
C VAL A 27 8.37 -0.84 -28.81
N PRO A 28 7.42 -0.56 -29.72
CA PRO A 28 6.01 -0.68 -29.41
C PRO A 28 5.65 -2.16 -29.27
N THR A 29 5.60 -2.65 -28.04
CA THR A 29 5.01 -3.95 -27.72
C THR A 29 3.49 -3.89 -27.89
N ALA A 30 2.85 -5.04 -28.05
CA ALA A 30 1.39 -5.14 -28.12
C ALA A 30 0.71 -4.52 -26.88
N ASP A 31 1.40 -4.56 -25.74
CA ASP A 31 0.95 -3.95 -24.47
C ASP A 31 0.84 -2.42 -24.57
N ALA A 32 1.80 -1.77 -25.23
CA ALA A 32 1.73 -0.32 -25.48
C ALA A 32 0.53 0.05 -26.37
N ARG A 33 0.15 -0.83 -27.32
CA ARG A 33 -1.02 -0.60 -28.18
C ARG A 33 -2.34 -0.77 -27.44
N ALA A 34 -2.45 -1.76 -26.55
CA ALA A 34 -3.66 -1.97 -25.73
C ALA A 34 -3.89 -0.80 -24.75
N VAL A 35 -2.81 -0.26 -24.18
CA VAL A 35 -2.86 0.95 -23.33
C VAL A 35 -3.33 2.17 -24.13
N ILE A 36 -2.88 2.30 -25.39
CA ILE A 36 -3.30 3.39 -26.29
C ILE A 36 -4.78 3.26 -26.68
N GLU A 37 -5.26 2.06 -27.01
CA GLU A 37 -6.66 1.83 -27.41
C GLU A 37 -7.64 2.10 -26.26
N GLY A 38 -7.33 1.65 -25.03
CA GLY A 38 -8.14 1.98 -23.85
C GLY A 38 -8.12 3.46 -23.48
N TYR A 39 -7.01 4.17 -23.75
CA TYR A 39 -6.91 5.62 -23.57
C TYR A 39 -7.84 6.40 -24.51
N HIS A 40 -7.92 5.99 -25.78
CA HIS A 40 -8.81 6.62 -26.75
C HIS A 40 -10.29 6.45 -26.37
N GLU A 41 -10.69 5.27 -25.89
CA GLU A 41 -12.08 5.05 -25.43
C GLU A 41 -12.45 5.96 -24.25
N LEU A 42 -11.55 6.18 -23.29
CA LEU A 42 -11.83 7.04 -22.12
C LEU A 42 -11.90 8.53 -22.47
N VAL A 43 -11.12 8.99 -23.45
CA VAL A 43 -11.20 10.36 -23.96
C VAL A 43 -12.45 10.55 -24.84
N ASP A 44 -12.78 9.58 -25.69
CA ASP A 44 -13.94 9.63 -26.59
C ASP A 44 -15.27 9.56 -25.83
N GLU A 45 -15.32 8.84 -24.71
CA GLU A 45 -16.46 8.80 -23.78
C GLU A 45 -16.52 10.02 -22.84
N GLY A 46 -15.56 10.95 -22.95
CA GLY A 46 -15.54 12.20 -22.17
C GLY A 46 -15.21 12.03 -20.69
N VAL A 47 -14.58 10.90 -20.32
CA VAL A 47 -14.16 10.58 -18.96
C VAL A 47 -12.88 11.35 -18.58
N LEU A 48 -12.01 11.65 -19.55
CA LEU A 48 -10.72 12.34 -19.33
C LEU A 48 -10.64 13.66 -20.12
N ALA A 49 -10.19 14.73 -19.47
CA ALA A 49 -10.07 16.08 -20.05
C ALA A 49 -8.62 16.48 -20.43
N ASP A 50 -7.62 15.85 -19.81
CA ASP A 50 -6.18 16.09 -19.99
C ASP A 50 -5.42 14.74 -20.03
N PRO A 51 -4.18 14.67 -20.55
CA PRO A 51 -3.41 13.44 -20.51
C PRO A 51 -3.23 12.97 -19.05
N PRO A 52 -3.55 11.70 -18.73
CA PRO A 52 -3.67 11.24 -17.36
C PRO A 52 -2.38 11.50 -16.57
N ALA A 53 -2.53 11.97 -15.33
CA ALA A 53 -1.48 11.98 -14.33
C ALA A 53 -0.80 10.60 -14.25
N ALA A 54 0.48 10.55 -13.86
CA ALA A 54 1.28 9.32 -13.99
C ALA A 54 0.63 8.13 -13.26
N TYR A 55 0.04 8.37 -12.09
CA TYR A 55 -0.63 7.36 -11.28
C TYR A 55 -1.96 6.89 -11.85
N LEU A 56 -2.72 7.73 -12.55
CA LEU A 56 -3.95 7.29 -13.22
C LEU A 56 -3.65 6.27 -14.34
N ARG A 57 -2.52 6.45 -15.06
CA ARG A 57 -2.05 5.44 -16.03
C ARG A 57 -1.60 4.15 -15.37
N GLU A 58 -0.87 4.25 -14.27
CA GLU A 58 -0.41 3.08 -13.51
C GLU A 58 -1.59 2.28 -12.96
N TRP A 59 -2.59 2.95 -12.39
CA TRP A 59 -3.83 2.32 -11.94
C TRP A 59 -4.53 1.56 -13.06
N LEU A 60 -4.73 2.18 -14.23
CA LEU A 60 -5.34 1.52 -15.40
C LEU A 60 -4.57 0.24 -15.79
N GLN A 61 -3.24 0.31 -15.79
CA GLN A 61 -2.38 -0.84 -16.10
C GLN A 61 -2.54 -1.95 -15.06
N HIS A 62 -2.59 -1.63 -13.78
CA HIS A 62 -2.78 -2.63 -12.71
C HIS A 62 -4.15 -3.30 -12.81
N VAL A 63 -5.23 -2.53 -12.98
CA VAL A 63 -6.58 -3.09 -13.11
C VAL A 63 -6.67 -4.02 -14.33
N GLN A 64 -6.13 -3.60 -15.48
CA GLN A 64 -6.12 -4.42 -16.68
C GLN A 64 -5.26 -5.69 -16.53
N ALA A 65 -4.08 -5.58 -15.92
CA ALA A 65 -3.19 -6.72 -15.69
C ALA A 65 -3.82 -7.77 -14.76
N GLN A 66 -4.69 -7.34 -13.85
CA GLN A 66 -5.45 -8.21 -12.95
C GLN A 66 -6.76 -8.73 -13.59
N GLY A 67 -7.07 -8.33 -14.82
CA GLY A 67 -8.27 -8.74 -15.54
C GLY A 67 -9.56 -8.03 -15.09
N GLY A 68 -9.43 -6.92 -14.36
CA GLY A 68 -10.54 -6.08 -13.93
C GLY A 68 -11.13 -5.23 -15.06
N ASP A 69 -12.29 -4.62 -14.78
CA ASP A 69 -12.95 -3.65 -15.65
C ASP A 69 -12.71 -2.23 -15.11
N PRO A 70 -11.82 -1.44 -15.74
CA PRO A 70 -11.53 -0.09 -15.28
C PRO A 70 -12.75 0.84 -15.26
N VAL A 71 -13.71 0.65 -16.17
CA VAL A 71 -14.91 1.52 -16.22
C VAL A 71 -15.79 1.24 -15.02
N ALA A 72 -16.02 -0.04 -14.70
CA ALA A 72 -16.79 -0.42 -13.53
C ALA A 72 -16.12 0.05 -12.23
N LEU A 73 -14.79 -0.11 -12.13
CA LEU A 73 -14.05 0.28 -10.94
C LEU A 73 -13.99 1.80 -10.77
N THR A 74 -13.83 2.57 -11.86
CA THR A 74 -13.97 4.04 -11.83
C THR A 74 -15.32 4.47 -11.25
N GLN A 75 -16.41 3.84 -11.69
CA GLN A 75 -17.76 4.18 -11.20
C GLN A 75 -17.97 3.80 -9.74
N GLN A 76 -17.40 2.66 -9.31
CA GLN A 76 -17.49 2.18 -7.94
C GLN A 76 -16.70 3.05 -6.96
N GLU A 77 -15.43 3.31 -7.27
CA GLU A 77 -14.48 4.00 -6.38
C GLU A 77 -14.52 5.53 -6.55
N GLY A 78 -15.25 6.02 -7.55
CA GLY A 78 -15.37 7.45 -7.84
C GLY A 78 -14.09 8.07 -8.38
N VAL A 79 -13.38 7.33 -9.25
CA VAL A 79 -12.11 7.78 -9.85
C VAL A 79 -12.36 8.90 -10.85
N ASP A 80 -11.59 9.97 -10.73
CA ASP A 80 -11.50 11.10 -11.65
C ASP A 80 -10.03 11.44 -11.97
N ASP A 81 -9.83 12.49 -12.76
CA ASP A 81 -8.52 12.95 -13.22
C ASP A 81 -7.59 13.41 -12.09
N ARG A 82 -8.14 13.76 -10.93
CA ARG A 82 -7.42 14.31 -9.77
C ARG A 82 -7.34 13.34 -8.59
N THR A 83 -7.82 12.12 -8.78
CA THR A 83 -7.95 11.14 -7.70
C THR A 83 -6.62 10.87 -7.00
N PHE A 84 -5.52 10.86 -7.76
CA PHE A 84 -4.18 10.56 -7.24
C PHE A 84 -3.32 11.80 -6.96
N ASP A 85 -3.85 13.02 -7.08
CA ASP A 85 -3.07 14.26 -6.90
C ASP A 85 -2.34 14.28 -5.55
N LEU A 86 -3.02 13.85 -4.48
CA LEU A 86 -2.42 13.76 -3.15
C LEU A 86 -1.18 12.88 -3.13
N LEU A 87 -1.19 11.73 -3.83
CA LEU A 87 -0.05 10.82 -3.89
C LEU A 87 1.18 11.42 -4.60
N GLU A 88 0.98 12.43 -5.45
CA GLU A 88 2.09 13.14 -6.13
C GLU A 88 2.86 14.07 -5.19
N GLU A 89 2.29 14.41 -4.03
CA GLU A 89 2.93 15.24 -3.00
C GLU A 89 3.85 14.41 -2.10
N LEU A 90 3.66 13.08 -2.06
CA LEU A 90 4.43 12.19 -1.19
C LEU A 90 5.62 11.58 -1.90
N GLU A 91 6.58 11.17 -1.10
CA GLU A 91 7.66 10.32 -1.57
C GLU A 91 7.16 8.89 -1.82
N VAL A 92 7.36 8.42 -3.05
CA VAL A 92 7.07 7.03 -3.45
C VAL A 92 8.31 6.15 -3.31
N MET A 93 8.14 5.03 -2.64
CA MET A 93 9.07 3.90 -2.59
C MET A 93 8.50 2.76 -3.43
N ARG A 94 9.36 2.00 -4.12
CA ARG A 94 8.91 0.88 -4.95
C ARG A 94 9.61 -0.41 -4.59
N ASP A 95 8.82 -1.47 -4.43
CA ASP A 95 9.38 -2.82 -4.22
C ASP A 95 10.02 -3.37 -5.51
N PRO A 96 10.75 -4.51 -5.44
CA PRO A 96 11.37 -5.11 -6.62
C PRO A 96 10.41 -5.52 -7.75
N ASP A 97 9.12 -5.68 -7.46
CA ASP A 97 8.08 -5.96 -8.45
C ASP A 97 7.41 -4.67 -8.97
N GLY A 98 7.81 -3.50 -8.47
CA GLY A 98 7.34 -2.18 -8.86
C GLY A 98 6.14 -1.65 -8.07
N ARG A 99 5.67 -2.34 -7.03
CA ARG A 99 4.51 -1.88 -6.23
C ARG A 99 4.86 -0.61 -5.47
N ALA A 100 3.94 0.36 -5.49
CA ALA A 100 4.14 1.66 -4.86
C ALA A 100 3.76 1.64 -3.37
N TYR A 101 4.63 2.24 -2.56
CA TYR A 101 4.43 2.56 -1.15
C TYR A 101 4.66 4.06 -0.98
N PHE A 102 3.90 4.71 -0.12
CA PHE A 102 4.02 6.16 0.07
C PHE A 102 4.43 6.48 1.49
N LEU A 103 5.56 7.17 1.63
CA LEU A 103 6.08 7.60 2.93
C LEU A 103 5.19 8.72 3.47
N ILE A 104 4.68 8.54 4.68
CA ILE A 104 3.86 9.51 5.39
C ILE A 104 4.72 10.18 6.46
N THR A 105 4.77 11.50 6.37
CA THR A 105 5.41 12.39 7.34
C THR A 105 4.33 13.05 8.20
N ALA A 106 4.74 13.69 9.31
CA ALA A 106 3.82 14.42 10.19
C ALA A 106 2.99 15.51 9.48
N GLU A 107 3.46 16.03 8.34
CA GLU A 107 2.70 17.02 7.56
C GLU A 107 1.47 16.43 6.84
N HIS A 108 1.45 15.11 6.64
CA HIS A 108 0.39 14.35 5.96
C HIS A 108 -0.35 13.39 6.91
N GLY A 109 -0.15 13.51 8.24
CA GLY A 109 -0.78 12.64 9.25
C GLY A 109 -2.31 12.64 9.17
N GLU A 110 -2.91 13.84 9.08
CA GLU A 110 -4.36 14.03 8.93
C GLU A 110 -4.92 13.39 7.65
N ASP A 111 -4.10 13.28 6.60
CA ASP A 111 -4.47 12.71 5.31
C ASP A 111 -4.21 11.19 5.21
N ALA A 112 -3.62 10.57 6.25
CA ALA A 112 -3.11 9.21 6.18
C ALA A 112 -4.17 8.19 5.76
N ARG A 113 -5.42 8.34 6.25
CA ARG A 113 -6.54 7.50 5.82
C ARG A 113 -6.74 7.55 4.32
N ARG A 114 -6.78 8.76 3.76
CA ARG A 114 -6.96 8.97 2.32
C ARG A 114 -5.77 8.44 1.54
N ILE A 115 -4.55 8.63 2.04
CA ILE A 115 -3.33 8.12 1.42
C ILE A 115 -3.35 6.58 1.34
N ALA A 116 -3.78 5.88 2.40
CA ALA A 116 -3.92 4.42 2.37
C ALA A 116 -4.99 3.94 1.38
N GLU A 117 -6.15 4.59 1.33
CA GLU A 117 -7.20 4.30 0.36
C GLU A 117 -6.70 4.49 -1.09
N LEU A 118 -6.00 5.59 -1.35
CA LEU A 118 -5.43 5.87 -2.67
C LEU A 118 -4.29 4.91 -3.05
N THR A 119 -3.49 4.47 -2.09
CA THR A 119 -2.41 3.50 -2.32
C THR A 119 -2.98 2.12 -2.65
N GLU A 120 -4.01 1.68 -1.93
CA GLU A 120 -4.76 0.45 -2.25
C GLU A 120 -5.40 0.54 -3.63
N LEU A 121 -6.04 1.68 -3.92
CA LEU A 121 -6.66 1.92 -5.22
C LEU A 121 -5.63 1.86 -6.35
N LEU A 122 -4.50 2.56 -6.22
CA LEU A 122 -3.42 2.59 -7.22
C LEU A 122 -2.90 1.18 -7.53
N ALA A 123 -2.86 0.29 -6.53
CA ALA A 123 -2.50 -1.12 -6.69
C ALA A 123 -3.56 -1.97 -7.43
N GLY A 124 -4.70 -1.37 -7.81
CA GLY A 124 -5.84 -2.03 -8.45
C GLY A 124 -6.88 -2.56 -7.47
N GLY A 125 -6.77 -2.22 -6.18
CA GLY A 125 -7.71 -2.64 -5.14
C GLY A 125 -9.04 -1.86 -5.14
N GLU A 126 -9.91 -2.23 -4.21
CA GLU A 126 -11.27 -1.68 -4.05
C GLU A 126 -11.46 -1.11 -2.63
N PRO A 127 -10.86 0.05 -2.31
CA PRO A 127 -10.89 0.59 -0.94
C PRO A 127 -12.31 0.82 -0.40
N SER A 128 -13.29 1.11 -1.26
CA SER A 128 -14.70 1.25 -0.83
C SER A 128 -15.29 -0.05 -0.27
N SER A 129 -14.93 -1.21 -0.85
CA SER A 129 -15.33 -2.53 -0.38
C SER A 129 -14.71 -2.87 0.98
N ASN A 130 -13.54 -2.28 1.28
CA ASN A 130 -12.81 -2.44 2.54
C ASN A 130 -13.02 -1.30 3.56
N ALA A 131 -13.84 -0.29 3.24
CA ALA A 131 -14.04 0.89 4.09
C ALA A 131 -14.50 0.55 5.51
N TRP A 132 -15.30 -0.52 5.67
CA TRP A 132 -15.78 -1.01 6.97
C TRP A 132 -14.66 -1.31 7.97
N ARG A 133 -13.50 -1.76 7.47
CA ARG A 133 -12.32 -2.13 8.26
C ARG A 133 -11.71 -0.89 8.91
N ARG A 134 -11.46 0.15 8.11
CA ARG A 134 -10.97 1.47 8.54
C ARG A 134 -11.95 2.18 9.47
N ASP A 135 -13.24 2.08 9.18
CA ASP A 135 -14.29 2.65 10.03
C ASP A 135 -14.36 1.97 11.40
N ALA A 136 -14.21 0.64 11.43
CA ALA A 136 -14.16 -0.10 12.68
C ALA A 136 -12.86 0.18 13.46
N ASN A 137 -11.73 0.31 12.75
CA ASN A 137 -10.42 0.69 13.30
C ASN A 137 -10.22 2.22 13.35
N SER A 138 -11.30 3.00 13.52
CA SER A 138 -11.20 4.47 13.42
C SER A 138 -10.20 5.09 14.38
N TRP A 139 -9.92 4.43 15.52
CA TRP A 139 -8.93 4.88 16.51
C TRP A 139 -7.52 5.01 15.94
N THR A 140 -7.21 4.32 14.84
CA THR A 140 -5.94 4.49 14.14
C THR A 140 -5.80 5.88 13.51
N PHE A 141 -6.90 6.45 13.04
CA PHE A 141 -6.93 7.74 12.35
C PHE A 141 -7.32 8.89 13.29
N ASP A 142 -8.36 8.66 14.09
CA ASP A 142 -8.99 9.69 14.91
C ASP A 142 -9.36 9.13 16.29
N THR A 143 -9.20 9.92 17.34
CA THR A 143 -9.79 9.61 18.66
C THR A 143 -10.91 10.58 19.01
N TRP A 144 -11.70 10.25 20.04
CA TRP A 144 -12.74 11.15 20.58
C TRP A 144 -12.17 12.51 21.04
N PHE A 145 -10.87 12.58 21.37
CA PHE A 145 -10.24 13.76 21.97
C PHE A 145 -9.19 14.44 21.09
N GLY A 146 -9.03 14.01 19.83
CA GLY A 146 -8.05 14.56 18.90
C GLY A 146 -7.39 13.45 18.10
N ASP A 147 -6.09 13.59 17.94
CA ASP A 147 -5.20 12.83 17.08
C ASP A 147 -5.26 11.31 17.32
N GLY A 148 -5.17 10.54 16.22
CA GLY A 148 -5.19 9.07 16.19
C GLY A 148 -3.86 8.42 16.53
N ASP A 149 -3.80 7.08 16.48
CA ASP A 149 -2.53 6.36 16.67
C ASP A 149 -1.46 6.73 15.62
N ILE A 150 -1.87 7.11 14.41
CA ILE A 150 -0.94 7.57 13.36
C ILE A 150 -0.17 8.80 13.81
N ASP A 151 -0.86 9.82 14.31
CA ASP A 151 -0.22 11.05 14.76
C ASP A 151 0.65 10.80 16.01
N LEU A 152 0.21 9.91 16.90
CA LEU A 152 1.03 9.48 18.05
C LEU A 152 2.34 8.84 17.59
N VAL A 153 2.30 7.95 16.60
CA VAL A 153 3.48 7.29 16.04
C VAL A 153 4.40 8.30 15.35
N LEU A 154 3.84 9.22 14.56
CA LEU A 154 4.60 10.26 13.86
C LEU A 154 5.24 11.28 14.83
N ASP A 155 4.52 11.70 15.87
CA ASP A 155 5.03 12.58 16.93
C ASP A 155 6.14 11.91 17.75
N ASP A 156 6.08 10.59 17.88
CA ASP A 156 7.11 9.77 18.51
C ASP A 156 8.32 9.52 17.59
N GLY A 157 8.42 10.21 16.45
CA GLY A 157 9.60 10.20 15.57
C GLY A 157 9.73 8.95 14.70
N ALA A 158 8.74 8.05 14.74
CA ALA A 158 8.68 6.92 13.83
C ALA A 158 8.40 7.41 12.39
N ALA A 159 8.68 6.53 11.42
CA ALA A 159 8.24 6.74 10.05
C ALA A 159 7.11 5.76 9.71
N LEU A 160 6.20 6.20 8.85
CA LEU A 160 5.03 5.45 8.43
C LEU A 160 4.99 5.36 6.91
N ALA A 161 4.56 4.23 6.35
CA ALA A 161 4.32 4.09 4.92
C ALA A 161 2.94 3.48 4.66
N ALA A 162 2.17 4.08 3.75
CA ALA A 162 0.99 3.43 3.19
C ALA A 162 1.40 2.32 2.22
N THR A 163 0.70 1.20 2.29
CA THR A 163 1.01 -0.01 1.53
C THR A 163 -0.02 -0.27 0.43
N PRO A 164 0.32 -1.07 -0.61
CA PRO A 164 -0.64 -1.55 -1.62
C PRO A 164 -1.86 -2.30 -1.05
N HIS A 165 -1.78 -2.78 0.20
CA HIS A 165 -2.87 -3.48 0.90
C HIS A 165 -3.79 -2.52 1.67
N GLY A 166 -3.55 -1.21 1.58
CA GLY A 166 -4.39 -0.22 2.23
C GLY A 166 -4.27 -0.20 3.75
N ILE A 167 -3.20 -0.79 4.29
CA ILE A 167 -2.74 -0.69 5.67
C ILE A 167 -1.44 0.13 5.72
N PHE A 168 -0.95 0.42 6.92
CA PHE A 168 0.32 1.08 7.12
C PHE A 168 1.39 0.13 7.63
N MET A 169 2.63 0.46 7.33
CA MET A 169 3.82 -0.12 7.93
C MET A 169 4.59 0.97 8.66
N ALA A 170 4.99 0.72 9.91
CA ALA A 170 5.73 1.67 10.73
C ALA A 170 7.07 1.09 11.19
N VAL A 171 8.10 1.92 11.22
CA VAL A 171 9.40 1.64 11.85
C VAL A 171 9.63 2.68 12.94
N GLY A 172 9.97 2.21 14.14
CA GLY A 172 10.23 3.06 15.30
C GLY A 172 11.58 3.78 15.22
N GLU A 173 11.71 4.89 15.95
CA GLU A 173 13.00 5.55 16.17
C GLU A 173 13.80 4.83 17.27
N ASP A 174 15.09 4.58 17.04
CA ASP A 174 16.00 4.04 18.07
C ASP A 174 16.17 5.07 19.19
N ARG A 175 15.49 4.81 20.32
CA ARG A 175 15.47 5.69 21.48
C ARG A 175 15.95 5.00 22.74
N LEU A 176 16.48 5.80 23.66
CA LEU A 176 16.95 5.34 24.96
C LEU A 176 15.80 4.86 25.89
N MET A 177 14.55 5.13 25.55
CA MET A 177 13.33 4.77 26.29
C MET A 177 12.33 4.12 25.32
N PRO A 178 11.56 3.10 25.76
CA PRO A 178 10.60 2.43 24.91
C PRO A 178 9.56 3.41 24.36
N SER A 179 9.46 3.44 23.04
CA SER A 179 8.49 4.19 22.24
C SER A 179 7.11 3.54 22.32
N THR A 180 6.09 4.23 21.79
CA THR A 180 4.77 3.61 21.59
C THR A 180 4.86 2.39 20.68
N THR A 181 5.70 2.44 19.64
CA THR A 181 5.97 1.30 18.76
C THR A 181 6.60 0.12 19.50
N ASP A 182 7.47 0.35 20.49
CA ASP A 182 8.15 -0.73 21.26
C ASP A 182 7.21 -1.41 22.26
N LEU A 183 6.16 -0.72 22.70
CA LEU A 183 5.13 -1.32 23.57
C LEU A 183 4.19 -2.24 22.81
N PHE A 184 4.11 -2.08 21.49
CA PHE A 184 3.19 -2.82 20.64
C PHE A 184 3.88 -3.89 19.79
N ALA A 185 5.15 -3.73 19.41
CA ALA A 185 5.93 -4.75 18.71
C ALA A 185 6.45 -5.82 19.70
N TYR A 186 5.89 -7.03 19.68
CA TYR A 186 6.47 -8.18 20.38
C TYR A 186 6.81 -9.30 19.37
N GLU A 187 8.09 -9.69 19.32
CA GLU A 187 8.69 -10.79 18.52
C GLU A 187 8.02 -11.07 17.15
N GLY A 188 8.39 -10.30 16.11
CA GLY A 188 7.99 -10.57 14.71
C GLY A 188 7.31 -9.41 13.97
N GLY A 189 7.08 -8.31 14.68
CA GLY A 189 6.21 -7.22 14.26
C GLY A 189 4.79 -7.45 14.78
N THR A 190 3.98 -6.41 14.88
CA THR A 190 2.63 -6.54 15.44
C THR A 190 1.67 -5.60 14.76
N MET A 191 0.54 -6.16 14.32
CA MET A 191 -0.55 -5.37 13.77
C MET A 191 -1.35 -4.69 14.88
N TRP A 192 -1.62 -3.40 14.71
CA TRP A 192 -2.40 -2.57 15.61
C TRP A 192 -3.41 -1.73 14.85
N GLY A 193 -4.67 -2.17 14.86
CA GLY A 193 -5.70 -1.55 14.03
C GLY A 193 -5.31 -1.63 12.56
N GLU A 194 -4.83 -0.52 11.99
CA GLU A 194 -4.37 -0.42 10.60
C GLU A 194 -2.84 -0.36 10.43
N ILE A 195 -2.06 -0.32 11.53
CA ILE A 195 -0.61 -0.11 11.50
C ILE A 195 0.11 -1.41 11.83
N PHE A 196 0.84 -1.96 10.86
CA PHE A 196 1.82 -3.00 11.09
C PHE A 196 3.11 -2.37 11.62
N MET A 197 3.38 -2.54 12.90
CA MET A 197 4.63 -2.11 13.52
C MET A 197 5.69 -3.17 13.28
N VAL A 198 6.70 -2.83 12.50
CA VAL A 198 7.86 -3.69 12.27
C VAL A 198 8.62 -3.79 13.59
N ASN A 199 9.08 -4.99 13.94
CA ASN A 199 9.96 -5.20 15.08
C ASN A 199 11.40 -4.78 14.74
N ASP A 200 11.59 -3.50 14.45
CA ASP A 200 12.87 -2.89 14.11
C ASP A 200 12.85 -1.40 14.50
N GLU A 201 14.02 -0.91 14.89
CA GLU A 201 14.24 0.46 15.34
C GLU A 201 15.45 1.05 14.59
N SER A 202 15.37 2.32 14.20
CA SER A 202 16.45 2.98 13.45
C SER A 202 16.64 4.42 13.89
N SER A 203 17.88 4.91 13.85
CA SER A 203 18.16 6.36 13.97
C SER A 203 17.66 7.17 12.77
N ASP A 204 17.30 6.49 11.67
CA ASP A 204 16.62 7.05 10.51
C ASP A 204 15.51 6.07 10.05
N PRO A 205 14.32 6.16 10.67
CA PRO A 205 13.20 5.24 10.38
C PRO A 205 12.72 5.32 8.94
N ALA A 206 12.73 6.52 8.35
CA ALA A 206 12.33 6.70 6.95
C ALA A 206 13.32 6.02 6.00
N ALA A 207 14.64 6.15 6.22
CA ALA A 207 15.63 5.41 5.44
C ALA A 207 15.51 3.90 5.63
N ARG A 208 15.11 3.45 6.83
CA ARG A 208 14.86 2.03 7.08
C ARG A 208 13.63 1.52 6.32
N LEU A 209 12.52 2.26 6.32
CA LEU A 209 11.35 1.92 5.49
C LEU A 209 11.70 1.83 4.01
N ARG A 210 12.51 2.77 3.48
CA ARG A 210 13.00 2.70 2.09
C ARG A 210 13.76 1.42 1.82
N ASP A 211 14.72 1.09 2.70
CA ASP A 211 15.50 -0.13 2.57
C ASP A 211 14.62 -1.39 2.61
N MET A 212 13.66 -1.45 3.52
CA MET A 212 12.71 -2.56 3.62
C MET A 212 11.87 -2.72 2.37
N VAL A 213 11.34 -1.62 1.81
CA VAL A 213 10.53 -1.65 0.60
C VAL A 213 11.38 -1.99 -0.62
N GLU A 214 12.44 -1.24 -0.88
CA GLU A 214 13.22 -1.30 -2.13
C GLU A 214 14.07 -2.56 -2.23
N ASN A 215 14.63 -3.02 -1.10
CA ASN A 215 15.47 -4.21 -1.06
C ASN A 215 14.72 -5.44 -0.54
N ASP A 216 13.42 -5.31 -0.26
CA ASP A 216 12.62 -6.38 0.31
C ASP A 216 13.23 -6.93 1.62
N THR A 217 13.87 -6.05 2.41
CA THR A 217 14.52 -6.41 3.67
C THR A 217 13.49 -6.47 4.81
N LYS A 218 13.70 -7.40 5.74
CA LYS A 218 12.70 -7.75 6.77
C LYS A 218 13.38 -7.88 8.12
N ASP A 219 12.59 -7.76 9.17
CA ASP A 219 13.01 -8.13 10.52
C ASP A 219 12.08 -9.23 11.06
N PRO A 220 12.61 -10.43 11.39
CA PRO A 220 14.00 -10.84 11.23
C PRO A 220 14.39 -11.11 9.75
N PRO A 221 15.66 -10.85 9.38
CA PRO A 221 16.16 -10.94 8.00
C PRO A 221 16.14 -12.35 7.38
N ASP A 222 15.75 -13.37 8.16
CA ASP A 222 15.63 -14.76 7.72
C ASP A 222 14.25 -15.08 7.10
N SER A 223 13.33 -14.11 7.03
CA SER A 223 12.05 -14.29 6.32
C SER A 223 12.27 -14.44 4.81
N ILE A 224 11.95 -15.62 4.28
CA ILE A 224 12.14 -16.00 2.87
C ILE A 224 11.04 -15.49 1.93
N HIS A 225 10.08 -14.70 2.44
CA HIS A 225 8.93 -14.19 1.66
C HIS A 225 9.11 -12.78 1.23
N PRO A 226 8.54 -12.34 0.10
CA PRO A 226 8.48 -10.93 -0.23
C PRO A 226 7.52 -10.17 0.69
N LEU A 227 7.85 -8.91 0.98
CA LEU A 227 7.20 -8.01 1.93
C LEU A 227 5.70 -7.91 1.66
N TRP A 228 5.29 -7.85 0.40
CA TRP A 228 3.88 -7.80 0.03
C TRP A 228 3.06 -9.00 0.54
N ARG A 229 3.66 -10.20 0.65
CA ARG A 229 2.95 -11.37 1.21
C ARG A 229 2.74 -11.23 2.70
N VAL A 230 3.75 -10.73 3.41
CA VAL A 230 3.63 -10.43 4.84
C VAL A 230 2.55 -9.38 5.03
N LEU A 231 2.55 -8.30 4.25
CA LEU A 231 1.52 -7.25 4.36
C LEU A 231 0.10 -7.75 4.03
N ARG A 232 -0.04 -8.75 3.15
CA ARG A 232 -1.31 -9.43 2.93
C ARG A 232 -1.78 -10.20 4.17
N HIS A 233 -0.86 -10.86 4.88
CA HIS A 233 -1.15 -11.51 6.16
C HIS A 233 -1.57 -10.47 7.21
N GLU A 234 -0.84 -9.36 7.32
CA GLU A 234 -1.15 -8.26 8.25
C GLU A 234 -2.51 -7.60 7.95
N GLU A 235 -2.90 -7.50 6.68
CA GLU A 235 -4.23 -7.00 6.29
C GLU A 235 -5.35 -7.84 6.94
N VAL A 236 -5.17 -9.16 7.05
CA VAL A 236 -6.15 -10.03 7.73
C VAL A 236 -6.19 -9.75 9.23
N HIS A 237 -5.05 -9.49 9.86
CA HIS A 237 -5.04 -9.02 11.26
C HIS A 237 -5.76 -7.67 11.41
N ALA A 238 -5.63 -6.75 10.46
CA ALA A 238 -6.39 -5.50 10.44
C ALA A 238 -7.92 -5.77 10.43
N GLN A 239 -8.36 -6.71 9.60
CA GLN A 239 -9.76 -7.15 9.53
C GLN A 239 -10.22 -7.81 10.85
N GLN A 240 -9.35 -8.54 11.52
CA GLN A 240 -9.64 -9.15 12.82
C GLN A 240 -9.75 -8.10 13.93
N TRP A 241 -8.89 -7.07 13.94
CA TRP A 241 -9.04 -5.91 14.83
C TRP A 241 -10.39 -5.21 14.60
N ALA A 242 -10.74 -4.98 13.34
CA ALA A 242 -12.03 -4.39 12.97
C ALA A 242 -13.23 -5.25 13.44
N ARG A 243 -13.12 -6.58 13.32
CA ARG A 243 -14.19 -7.51 13.71
C ARG A 243 -14.38 -7.63 15.22
N TYR A 244 -13.29 -7.62 15.99
CA TYR A 244 -13.33 -7.91 17.43
C TYR A 244 -13.22 -6.67 18.30
N GLY A 245 -12.81 -5.54 17.72
CA GLY A 245 -12.48 -4.32 18.43
C GLY A 245 -11.28 -4.50 19.36
N TYR A 246 -10.83 -3.39 19.91
CA TYR A 246 -9.58 -3.31 20.64
C TYR A 246 -9.38 -4.40 21.71
N SER A 247 -10.25 -4.44 22.71
CA SER A 247 -10.14 -5.40 23.82
C SER A 247 -10.48 -6.83 23.39
N GLY A 248 -11.32 -6.99 22.37
CA GLY A 248 -11.79 -8.29 21.91
C GLY A 248 -10.75 -9.04 21.10
N PHE A 249 -9.93 -8.33 20.32
CA PHE A 249 -8.79 -8.90 19.60
C PHE A 249 -7.72 -9.34 20.61
N THR A 250 -7.24 -8.42 21.46
CA THR A 250 -6.21 -8.72 22.46
C THR A 250 -6.58 -9.90 23.35
N ALA A 251 -7.83 -9.96 23.84
CA ALA A 251 -8.28 -11.07 24.66
C ALA A 251 -8.27 -12.40 23.91
N ARG A 252 -8.64 -12.43 22.61
CA ARG A 252 -8.64 -13.64 21.79
C ARG A 252 -7.24 -14.11 21.45
N TYR A 253 -6.36 -13.17 21.11
CA TYR A 253 -4.97 -13.44 20.79
C TYR A 253 -4.27 -14.06 22.01
N LEU A 254 -4.36 -13.41 23.17
CA LEU A 254 -3.74 -13.89 24.41
C LEU A 254 -4.41 -15.11 25.05
N TRP A 255 -5.68 -15.39 24.71
CA TRP A 255 -6.35 -16.61 25.16
C TRP A 255 -5.75 -17.85 24.49
N HIS A 256 -5.30 -17.70 23.25
CA HIS A 256 -4.49 -18.70 22.57
C HIS A 256 -3.02 -18.45 22.92
N ASN A 257 -2.14 -19.41 22.66
CA ASN A 257 -0.73 -19.26 22.99
C ASN A 257 -0.02 -18.47 21.88
N PRO A 258 0.35 -17.19 22.08
CA PRO A 258 1.04 -16.40 21.05
C PRO A 258 2.44 -16.94 20.73
N LEU A 259 3.03 -17.74 21.64
CA LEU A 259 4.32 -18.40 21.41
C LEU A 259 4.20 -19.69 20.57
N ASP A 260 2.99 -20.03 20.13
CA ASP A 260 2.70 -21.19 19.27
C ASP A 260 1.88 -20.73 18.05
N PRO A 261 2.51 -20.05 17.07
CA PRO A 261 1.81 -19.54 15.90
C PRO A 261 1.11 -20.66 15.11
N CYS A 262 1.70 -21.86 15.04
CA CYS A 262 1.09 -23.01 14.36
C CYS A 262 -0.21 -23.51 15.00
N GLY A 263 -0.40 -23.25 16.30
CA GLY A 263 -1.61 -23.59 17.03
C GLY A 263 -2.58 -22.41 17.18
N HIS A 264 -2.29 -21.26 16.58
CA HIS A 264 -3.01 -20.02 16.84
C HIS A 264 -4.08 -19.74 15.76
N PRO A 265 -5.39 -19.79 16.08
CA PRO A 265 -6.45 -19.71 15.08
C PRO A 265 -6.47 -18.41 14.26
N MET A 266 -5.93 -17.32 14.84
CA MET A 266 -5.87 -16.03 14.14
C MET A 266 -4.74 -16.01 13.10
N GLU A 267 -3.63 -16.70 13.38
CA GLU A 267 -2.50 -16.86 12.45
C GLU A 267 -2.88 -17.83 11.33
N GLU A 268 -3.68 -18.86 11.64
CA GLU A 268 -4.28 -19.75 10.64
C GLU A 268 -5.22 -18.99 9.68
N GLU A 269 -6.11 -18.13 10.23
CA GLU A 269 -6.99 -17.28 9.40
C GLU A 269 -6.20 -16.28 8.55
N ALA A 270 -5.14 -15.69 9.09
CA ALA A 270 -4.25 -14.78 8.36
C ALA A 270 -3.39 -15.49 7.31
N GLY A 271 -3.28 -16.83 7.40
CA GLY A 271 -2.59 -17.66 6.45
C GLY A 271 -1.11 -17.81 6.78
N PHE A 272 -0.74 -19.01 7.23
CA PHE A 272 0.63 -19.31 7.63
C PHE A 272 1.68 -19.06 6.55
N GLU A 273 1.39 -19.42 5.29
CA GLU A 273 2.35 -19.22 4.19
C GLU A 273 2.66 -17.74 3.93
N ASP A 274 1.67 -16.87 4.12
CA ASP A 274 1.82 -15.43 3.91
C ASP A 274 2.52 -14.75 5.09
N GLY A 275 2.30 -15.24 6.31
CA GLY A 275 3.04 -14.86 7.52
C GLY A 275 4.41 -15.51 7.66
N GLY A 276 4.81 -16.37 6.72
CA GLY A 276 6.10 -17.07 6.74
C GLY A 276 6.21 -18.25 7.72
N TYR A 277 5.09 -18.72 8.25
CA TYR A 277 4.98 -19.84 9.18
C TYR A 277 4.85 -21.20 8.48
N PHE A 278 5.68 -21.51 7.49
CA PHE A 278 5.55 -22.77 6.74
C PHE A 278 5.71 -24.03 7.57
N GLN A 279 6.43 -23.97 8.68
CA GLN A 279 6.52 -25.08 9.63
C GLN A 279 5.15 -25.51 10.17
N CYS A 280 4.12 -24.67 9.99
CA CYS A 280 2.74 -24.91 10.39
C CYS A 280 1.87 -25.47 9.25
N VAL A 281 2.42 -25.59 8.03
CA VAL A 281 1.73 -26.12 6.85
C VAL A 281 2.26 -27.55 6.58
N ASP A 282 1.37 -28.54 6.70
CA ASP A 282 1.67 -29.96 6.46
C ASP A 282 1.98 -30.30 4.99
#